data_AF-A0A527ZGJ5-F1
#
_entry.id   AF-A0A527ZGJ5-F1
#
_cell.length_a   1.000
_cell.length_b   1.000
_cell.length_c   1.000
_cell.angle_alpha   90.00
_cell.angle_beta   90.00
_cell.angle_gamma   90.00
#
_symmetry.space_group_name_H-M   'P 1'
#
loop_
_entity.id
_entity.type
_entity.pdbx_description
1 polymer ?
#
loop_
_entity_poly.entity_id
_entity_poly.type
_entity_poly.pdbx_seq_one_letter_code
_entity_poly.pdbx_strand_id
1 'polypeptide(L)'
;MANDTRIRMIEATALLLRQRGYHGTSLNDILSASGAPRGSLYFHFPGGKDQLVIEVTRDSVDKVTRWLGEELAAEKDPAVAVHHIYQSVARMLEDNQFTLGCPIAPVVLDGPA
;
A
#
# COMPACT_ATOMS: atom_id res chain seq x y z
N MET A 1 6.20 -20.41 -7.66
CA MET A 1 5.56 -21.20 -6.56
C MET A 1 4.37 -20.41 -6.05
N ALA A 2 3.30 -21.03 -5.51
CA ALA A 2 2.07 -20.32 -5.13
C ALA A 2 2.30 -19.09 -4.20
N ASN A 3 3.31 -19.15 -3.33
CA ASN A 3 3.68 -18.02 -2.47
C ASN A 3 4.13 -16.76 -3.25
N ASP A 4 4.86 -16.96 -4.35
CA ASP A 4 5.30 -15.87 -5.23
C ASP A 4 4.12 -15.17 -5.92
N THR A 5 3.10 -15.93 -6.35
CA THR A 5 1.88 -15.36 -6.93
C THR A 5 1.10 -14.51 -5.93
N ARG A 6 0.99 -14.96 -4.67
CA ARG A 6 0.33 -14.18 -3.62
C ARG A 6 1.06 -12.86 -3.35
N ILE A 7 2.39 -12.90 -3.24
CA ILE A 7 3.22 -11.71 -3.00
C ILE A 7 3.05 -10.70 -4.13
N ARG A 8 3.15 -11.12 -5.40
CA ARG A 8 2.96 -10.23 -6.54
C ARG A 8 1.59 -9.55 -6.56
N MET A 9 0.53 -10.25 -6.16
CA MET A 9 -0.81 -9.66 -6.03
C MET A 9 -0.88 -8.60 -4.92
N ILE A 10 -0.23 -8.83 -3.78
CA ILE A 10 -0.15 -7.87 -2.67
C ILE A 10 0.62 -6.62 -3.11
N GLU A 11 1.79 -6.79 -3.73
CA GLU A 11 2.63 -5.68 -4.19
C GLU A 11 1.94 -4.84 -5.28
N ALA A 12 1.33 -5.50 -6.26
CA ALA A 12 0.56 -4.83 -7.30
C ALA A 12 -0.63 -4.05 -6.73
N THR A 13 -1.34 -4.64 -5.77
CA THR A 13 -2.47 -3.97 -5.11
C THR A 13 -1.99 -2.76 -4.32
N ALA A 14 -0.91 -2.88 -3.55
CA ALA A 14 -0.35 -1.77 -2.78
C ALA A 14 0.03 -0.59 -3.69
N LEU A 15 0.66 -0.88 -4.83
CA LEU A 15 1.03 0.15 -5.81
C LEU A 15 -0.22 0.83 -6.41
N LEU A 16 -1.19 0.04 -6.87
CA LEU A 16 -2.40 0.56 -7.51
C LEU A 16 -3.25 1.39 -6.54
N LEU A 17 -3.39 0.98 -5.29
CA LEU A 17 -4.11 1.74 -4.27
C LEU A 17 -3.48 3.11 -4.03
N ARG A 18 -2.13 3.19 -4.01
CA ARG A 18 -1.41 4.46 -3.87
C ARG A 18 -1.54 5.38 -5.08
N GLN A 19 -1.76 4.81 -6.27
CA GLN A 19 -1.87 5.57 -7.52
C GLN A 19 -3.31 6.02 -7.82
N ARG A 20 -4.29 5.16 -7.51
CA ARG A 20 -5.66 5.27 -8.04
C ARG A 20 -6.75 5.15 -6.98
N GLY A 21 -6.38 4.86 -5.74
CA GLY A 21 -7.31 4.60 -4.65
C GLY A 21 -8.11 3.30 -4.79
N TYR A 22 -9.04 3.09 -3.87
CA TYR A 22 -9.85 1.86 -3.83
C TYR A 22 -10.74 1.73 -5.07
N HIS A 23 -11.56 2.75 -5.38
CA HIS A 23 -12.49 2.68 -6.51
C HIS A 23 -11.80 2.69 -7.88
N GLY A 24 -10.64 3.33 -8.00
CA GLY A 24 -9.83 3.34 -9.24
C GLY A 24 -9.01 2.07 -9.50
N THR A 25 -9.12 1.06 -8.63
CA THR A 25 -8.39 -0.20 -8.75
C THR A 25 -9.37 -1.37 -8.91
N SER A 26 -9.37 -2.06 -10.05
CA SER A 26 -10.18 -3.27 -10.26
C SER A 26 -9.39 -4.56 -10.03
N LEU A 27 -10.09 -5.69 -9.88
CA LEU A 27 -9.45 -7.02 -9.86
C LEU A 27 -8.64 -7.29 -11.14
N ASN A 28 -9.12 -6.81 -12.29
CA ASN A 28 -8.41 -6.99 -13.55
C ASN A 28 -7.12 -6.17 -13.60
N ASP A 29 -7.11 -4.96 -13.04
CA ASP A 29 -5.90 -4.16 -12.92
C ASP A 29 -4.86 -4.88 -12.05
N ILE A 30 -5.29 -5.43 -10.91
CA ILE A 30 -4.42 -6.17 -10.01
C ILE A 30 -3.84 -7.41 -10.69
N LEU A 31 -4.66 -8.21 -11.38
CA LEU A 31 -4.20 -9.38 -12.12
C LEU A 31 -3.23 -9.01 -13.24
N SER A 32 -3.52 -7.93 -13.97
CA SER A 32 -2.67 -7.44 -15.05
C SER A 32 -1.32 -6.94 -14.54
N ALA A 33 -1.32 -6.15 -13.46
CA ALA A 33 -0.10 -5.58 -12.87
C ALA A 33 0.73 -6.65 -12.15
N SER A 34 0.08 -7.61 -11.48
CA SER A 34 0.79 -8.70 -10.80
C SER A 34 1.28 -9.77 -11.77
N GLY A 35 0.67 -9.93 -12.95
CA GLY A 35 0.91 -11.05 -13.86
C GLY A 35 0.39 -12.39 -13.30
N ALA A 36 -0.59 -12.36 -12.39
CA ALA A 36 -1.18 -13.55 -11.80
C ALA A 36 -2.35 -14.08 -12.67
N PRO A 37 -2.53 -15.40 -12.80
CA PRO A 37 -3.72 -15.96 -13.43
C PRO A 37 -4.98 -15.66 -12.61
N ARG A 38 -6.11 -15.37 -13.28
CA ARG A 38 -7.40 -15.09 -12.62
C ARG A 38 -7.82 -16.19 -11.63
N GLY A 39 -7.58 -17.46 -11.97
CA GLY A 39 -7.90 -18.58 -11.09
C GLY A 39 -7.10 -18.59 -9.78
N SER A 40 -5.87 -18.06 -9.78
CA SER A 40 -5.04 -17.98 -8.57
C SER A 40 -5.53 -16.93 -7.59
N LEU A 41 -6.22 -15.88 -8.05
CA LEU A 41 -6.73 -14.84 -7.16
C LEU A 41 -7.75 -15.38 -6.19
N TYR A 42 -8.77 -16.09 -6.66
CA TYR A 42 -9.80 -16.66 -5.78
C TYR A 42 -9.28 -17.83 -4.94
N PHE A 43 -8.18 -18.48 -5.36
CA PHE A 43 -7.48 -19.46 -4.52
C PHE A 43 -6.78 -18.80 -3.33
N HIS A 44 -6.10 -17.67 -3.51
CA HIS A 44 -5.38 -16.97 -2.44
C HIS A 44 -6.25 -16.01 -1.63
N PHE A 45 -7.22 -15.39 -2.28
CA PHE A 45 -8.12 -14.35 -1.75
C PHE A 45 -9.56 -14.72 -2.13
N PRO A 46 -10.17 -15.72 -1.46
CA PRO A 46 -11.54 -16.15 -1.74
C PRO A 46 -12.58 -15.03 -1.56
N GLY A 47 -12.31 -14.06 -0.68
CA GLY A 47 -13.10 -12.83 -0.52
C GLY A 47 -12.85 -11.77 -1.60
N GLY A 48 -12.04 -12.07 -2.62
CA GLY A 48 -11.81 -11.22 -3.78
C GLY A 48 -11.06 -9.92 -3.45
N LYS A 49 -11.49 -8.83 -4.10
CA LYS A 49 -10.83 -7.53 -4.03
C LYS A 49 -10.74 -7.01 -2.60
N ASP A 50 -11.84 -7.10 -1.86
CA ASP A 50 -11.96 -6.46 -0.55
C ASP A 50 -11.05 -7.14 0.46
N GLN A 51 -11.02 -8.48 0.46
CA GLN A 51 -10.06 -9.22 1.27
C GLN A 51 -8.62 -8.79 0.97
N LEU A 52 -8.26 -8.75 -0.32
CA LEU A 52 -6.91 -8.38 -0.76
C LEU A 52 -6.54 -6.95 -0.33
N VAL A 53 -7.44 -5.98 -0.54
CA VAL A 53 -7.25 -4.59 -0.12
C VAL A 53 -7.09 -4.48 1.39
N ILE A 54 -7.92 -5.17 2.18
CA ILE A 54 -7.86 -5.14 3.65
C ILE A 54 -6.52 -5.69 4.13
N GLU A 55 -6.06 -6.82 3.58
CA GLU A 55 -4.77 -7.41 3.93
C GLU A 55 -3.60 -6.47 3.59
N VAL A 56 -3.60 -5.87 2.39
CA VAL A 56 -2.60 -4.89 1.95
C VAL A 56 -2.62 -3.64 2.83
N THR A 57 -3.81 -3.17 3.22
CA THR A 57 -3.97 -1.99 4.07
C THR A 57 -3.42 -2.24 5.47
N ARG A 58 -3.69 -3.41 6.06
CA ARG A 58 -3.14 -3.81 7.37
C ARG A 58 -1.61 -3.87 7.34
N ASP A 59 -1.03 -4.53 6.33
CA ASP A 59 0.42 -4.57 6.15
C ASP A 59 1.02 -3.15 5.96
N SER A 60 0.30 -2.28 5.24
CA SER A 60 0.71 -0.89 5.06
C SER A 60 0.67 -0.09 6.37
N VAL A 61 -0.35 -0.28 7.20
CA VAL A 61 -0.43 0.33 8.54
C VAL A 61 0.74 -0.12 9.41
N ASP A 62 1.04 -1.41 9.43
CA ASP A 62 2.14 -1.96 10.22
C ASP A 62 3.50 -1.40 9.76
N LYS A 63 3.73 -1.33 8.45
CA LYS A 63 4.95 -0.77 7.87
C LYS A 63 5.11 0.72 8.18
N VAL A 64 4.06 1.51 7.98
CA VAL A 64 4.08 2.95 8.27
C VAL A 64 4.29 3.21 9.76
N THR A 65 3.61 2.46 10.63
CA THR A 65 3.75 2.60 12.09
C THR A 65 5.17 2.27 12.54
N ARG A 66 5.75 1.19 12.02
CA ARG A 66 7.14 0.81 12.30
C ARG A 66 8.12 1.89 11.83
N TRP A 67 8.00 2.35 10.59
CA TRP A 67 8.85 3.39 10.04
C TRP A 67 8.78 4.69 10.85
N LEU A 68 7.56 5.15 11.19
CA LEU A 68 7.39 6.32 12.06
C LEU A 68 8.07 6.14 13.42
N GLY A 69 7.93 4.95 14.03
CA GLY A 69 8.58 4.63 15.29
C GLY A 69 10.12 4.66 15.20
N GLU A 70 10.68 4.15 14.11
CA GLU A 70 12.12 4.16 13.84
C GLU A 70 12.65 5.59 13.65
N GLU A 71 11.98 6.42 12.84
CA GLU A 71 12.35 7.83 12.64
C GLU A 71 12.27 8.65 13.93
N LEU A 72 11.21 8.45 14.72
CA LEU A 72 11.04 9.12 16.02
C LEU A 72 12.09 8.69 17.04
N ALA A 73 12.54 7.43 17.00
CA ALA A 73 13.57 6.92 17.92
C ALA A 73 15.00 7.28 17.50
N ALA A 74 15.23 7.60 16.22
CA ALA A 74 16.55 7.94 15.69
C ALA A 74 17.04 9.33 16.09
N GLU A 75 16.15 10.21 16.54
CA GLU A 75 16.45 11.61 16.87
C GLU A 75 16.02 11.94 18.31
N LYS A 76 16.83 12.74 19.02
CA LYS A 76 16.56 13.11 20.42
C LYS A 76 15.55 14.24 20.54
N ASP A 77 15.53 15.14 19.56
CA ASP A 77 14.56 16.23 19.50
C ASP A 77 13.32 15.82 18.68
N PRO A 78 12.13 15.66 19.30
CA PRO A 78 10.93 15.28 18.59
C PRO A 78 10.54 16.23 17.46
N ALA A 79 10.87 17.53 17.57
CA ALA A 79 10.56 18.49 16.51
C ALA A 79 11.41 18.22 15.25
N VAL A 80 12.68 17.86 15.44
CA VAL A 80 13.59 17.49 14.34
C VAL A 80 13.14 16.17 13.72
N ALA A 81 12.77 15.17 14.53
CA ALA A 81 12.27 13.88 14.05
C ALA A 81 11.02 14.05 13.16
N VAL A 82 10.04 14.82 13.63
CA VAL A 82 8.83 15.15 12.86
C VAL A 82 9.18 15.88 11.56
N HIS A 83 10.13 16.82 11.60
CA HIS A 83 10.59 17.51 10.40
C HIS A 83 11.18 16.54 9.36
N HIS A 84 12.02 15.59 9.79
CA HIS A 84 12.59 14.56 8.90
C HIS A 84 11.53 13.66 8.27
N ILE A 85 10.51 13.25 9.05
CA ILE A 85 9.38 12.47 8.56
C ILE A 85 8.69 13.21 7.39
N TYR A 86 8.35 14.49 7.57
CA TYR A 86 7.72 15.28 6.50
C TYR A 86 8.65 15.52 5.31
N GLN A 87 9.95 15.73 5.54
CA GLN A 87 10.93 15.83 4.45
C GLN A 87 11.06 14.52 3.66
N SER A 88 10.96 13.36 4.33
CA SER A 88 10.99 12.04 3.67
C SER A 88 9.73 11.86 2.81
N VAL A 89 8.56 12.23 3.34
CA VAL A 89 7.31 12.20 2.58
C VAL A 89 7.36 13.15 1.38
N ALA A 90 7.85 14.39 1.56
CA ALA A 90 7.99 15.36 0.48
C ALA A 90 8.90 14.84 -0.65
N ARG A 91 10.07 14.30 -0.30
CA ARG A 91 10.99 13.67 -1.26
C ARG A 91 10.32 12.51 -1.98
N MET A 92 9.62 11.63 -1.27
CA MET A 92 8.90 10.52 -1.90
C MET A 92 7.86 11.00 -2.92
N LEU A 93 7.13 12.09 -2.63
CA LEU A 93 6.19 12.68 -3.57
C LEU A 93 6.91 13.22 -4.81
N GLU A 94 7.99 13.98 -4.62
CA GLU A 94 8.78 14.56 -5.72
C GLU A 94 9.44 13.49 -6.60
N ASP A 95 10.09 12.50 -5.98
CA ASP A 95 10.78 11.39 -6.66
C ASP A 95 9.82 10.55 -7.51
N ASN A 96 8.55 10.47 -7.10
CA ASN A 96 7.51 9.76 -7.84
C ASN A 96 6.64 10.71 -8.68
N GLN A 97 7.07 11.96 -8.90
CA GLN A 97 6.35 12.97 -9.69
C GLN A 97 4.88 13.11 -9.27
N PHE A 98 4.61 13.02 -7.96
CA PHE A 98 3.29 13.10 -7.34
C PHE A 98 2.31 12.02 -7.80
N THR A 99 2.80 10.90 -8.33
CA THR A 99 1.96 9.77 -8.79
C THR A 99 1.64 8.76 -7.69
N LEU A 100 2.37 8.79 -6.57
CA LEU A 100 2.15 7.90 -5.43
C LEU A 100 1.69 8.70 -4.21
N GLY A 101 0.54 8.32 -3.64
CA GLY A 101 0.01 8.90 -2.42
C GLY A 101 0.24 8.06 -1.17
N CYS A 102 -0.53 8.42 -0.14
CA CYS A 102 -0.64 7.67 1.11
C CYS A 102 -1.13 6.23 0.83
N PRO A 103 -0.50 5.19 1.41
CA PRO A 103 -0.95 3.81 1.22
C PRO A 103 -2.22 3.43 1.99
N ILE A 104 -2.70 4.30 2.89
CA ILE A 104 -3.80 3.99 3.82
C ILE A 104 -5.02 4.88 3.55
N ALA A 105 -4.82 6.18 3.40
CA ALA A 105 -5.89 7.16 3.30
C ALA A 105 -6.92 6.86 2.19
N PRO A 106 -6.53 6.46 0.96
CA PRO A 106 -7.51 6.18 -0.10
C PRO A 106 -8.46 5.02 0.20
N VAL A 107 -8.07 4.09 1.08
CA VAL A 107 -8.94 2.98 1.48
C VAL A 107 -9.84 3.39 2.64
N VAL A 108 -9.34 4.21 3.58
CA VAL A 108 -10.14 4.69 4.72
C VAL A 108 -11.20 5.69 4.27
N LEU A 109 -10.89 6.54 3.29
CA LEU A 109 -11.78 7.59 2.81
C LEU A 109 -12.80 7.08 1.79
N ASP A 110 -12.36 6.17 0.90
CA ASP A 110 -13.16 5.75 -0.27
C ASP A 110 -13.47 4.24 -0.26
N GLY A 111 -13.14 3.54 0.83
CA GLY A 111 -13.43 2.11 0.97
C GLY A 111 -14.92 1.84 1.24
N PRO A 112 -15.39 0.61 0.98
CA PRO A 112 -16.71 0.19 1.38
C PRO A 112 -16.84 0.26 2.92
N ALA A 113 -18.00 0.72 3.38
CA ALA A 113 -18.34 0.80 4.82
C ALA A 113 -18.42 -0.57 5.49
#